data_AF-K1TCL8-F1
#
_entry.id   AF-K1TCL8-F1
#
_cell.length_a   1.000
_cell.length_b   1.000
_cell.length_c   1.000
_cell.angle_alpha   90.00
_cell.angle_beta   90.00
_cell.angle_gamma   90.00
#
_symmetry.space_group_name_H-M   'P 1'
#
loop_
_entity.id
_entity.type
_entity.pdbx_description
1 polymer ?
#
loop_
_entity_poly.entity_id
_entity_poly.type
_entity_poly.pdbx_seq_one_letter_code
_entity_poly.pdbx_strand_id
1 'polypeptide(L)' 'RFMCDYDEAGSIGKRYRRQDEIGTPYCVTFDFDSAEDGCVTVRDRDSMQQERVPMDQLADYIAARIQF' A
#
# COMPACT_ATOMS: atom_id res chain seq x y z
N ARG A 1 -14.75 -2.97 4.98
CA ARG A 1 -14.76 -3.08 3.49
C ARG A 1 -14.04 -1.85 2.99
N PHE A 2 -12.80 -1.98 2.53
CA PHE A 2 -11.97 -0.85 2.13
C PHE A 2 -12.24 -0.51 0.66
N MET A 3 -12.14 0.77 0.29
CA MET A 3 -12.12 1.16 -1.12
C MET A 3 -10.68 0.92 -1.60
N CYS A 4 -10.48 -0.17 -2.33
CA CYS A 4 -9.18 -0.59 -2.81
C CYS A 4 -9.20 -0.66 -4.34
N ASP A 5 -8.18 -0.08 -4.96
CA ASP A 5 -7.95 -0.14 -6.39
C ASP A 5 -6.65 -0.91 -6.66
N TYR A 6 -6.69 -1.83 -7.61
CA TYR A 6 -5.52 -2.64 -7.98
C TYR A 6 -5.01 -2.17 -9.34
N ASP A 7 -3.78 -1.66 -9.36
CA ASP A 7 -3.10 -1.22 -10.57
C ASP A 7 -1.73 -1.92 -10.69
N GLU A 8 -1.59 -2.76 -11.72
CA GLU A 8 -0.33 -3.40 -12.11
C GLU A 8 0.32 -2.76 -13.35
N ALA A 9 -0.31 -1.73 -13.92
CA ALA A 9 0.11 -1.13 -15.17
C ALA A 9 1.22 -0.07 -14.97
N GLY A 10 2.41 -0.39 -15.46
CA GLY A 10 3.55 0.52 -15.51
C GLY A 10 4.49 0.41 -14.30
N SER A 11 5.44 1.34 -14.20
CA SER A 11 6.42 1.33 -13.10
C SER A 11 5.80 1.77 -11.76
N ILE A 12 6.32 1.24 -10.65
CA ILE A 12 5.89 1.58 -9.28
C ILE A 12 5.86 3.10 -9.06
N GLY A 13 6.90 3.81 -9.53
CA GLY A 13 6.97 5.28 -9.40
C GLY A 13 5.85 6.04 -10.13
N LYS A 14 5.38 5.54 -11.30
CA LYS A 14 4.23 6.15 -11.99
C LYS A 14 2.92 5.89 -11.25
N ARG A 15 2.78 4.71 -10.64
CA ARG A 15 1.61 4.34 -9.84
C ARG A 15 1.51 5.21 -8.59
N TYR A 16 2.60 5.35 -7.82
CA TYR A 16 2.64 6.26 -6.67
C TYR A 16 2.22 7.67 -7.06
N ARG A 17 2.74 8.22 -8.16
CA ARG A 17 2.36 9.57 -8.60
C ARG A 17 0.85 9.71 -8.88
N ARG A 18 0.24 8.74 -9.57
CA ARG A 18 -1.22 8.77 -9.81
C ARG A 18 -2.00 8.70 -8.50
N GLN A 19 -1.60 7.81 -7.59
CA GLN A 19 -2.28 7.61 -6.32
C GLN A 19 -2.11 8.83 -5.39
N ASP A 20 -0.92 9.44 -5.36
CA ASP A 20 -0.65 10.72 -4.68
C ASP A 20 -1.52 11.86 -5.25
N GLU A 21 -1.74 11.90 -6.57
CA GLU A 21 -2.60 12.88 -7.28
C GLU A 21 -4.10 12.66 -7.03
N ILE A 22 -4.55 11.40 -6.94
CA ILE A 22 -5.94 11.03 -6.62
C ILE A 22 -6.25 11.22 -5.13
N GLY A 23 -5.21 11.28 -4.29
CA GLY A 23 -5.34 11.48 -2.84
C GLY A 23 -5.46 10.19 -2.04
N THR A 24 -4.96 9.08 -2.57
CA THR A 24 -4.93 7.78 -1.87
C THR A 24 -3.93 7.86 -0.71
N PRO A 25 -4.38 7.68 0.56
CA PRO A 25 -3.54 7.88 1.73
C PRO A 25 -2.49 6.76 1.90
N TYR A 26 -2.86 5.52 1.56
CA TYR A 26 -2.02 4.33 1.72
C TYR A 26 -1.86 3.58 0.40
N CYS A 27 -0.61 3.37 -0.01
CA CYS A 27 -0.27 2.57 -1.20
C CYS A 27 0.36 1.25 -0.76
N VAL A 28 -0.22 0.12 -1.17
CA VAL A 28 0.35 -1.21 -0.90
C VAL A 28 1.06 -1.71 -2.15
N THR A 29 2.31 -2.14 -2.00
CA THR A 29 3.10 -2.74 -3.06
C THR A 29 3.39 -4.20 -2.72
N PHE A 30 3.08 -5.06 -3.68
CA PHE A 30 3.42 -6.48 -3.67
C PHE A 30 4.55 -6.70 -4.68
N ASP A 31 5.68 -7.20 -4.21
CA ASP A 31 6.87 -7.52 -5.00
C ASP A 31 7.19 -9.02 -4.92
N PHE A 32 8.27 -9.46 -5.58
CA PHE A 32 8.68 -10.86 -5.58
C PHE A 32 9.11 -11.33 -4.18
N ASP A 33 9.75 -10.47 -3.39
CA ASP A 33 10.13 -10.77 -2.01
C ASP A 33 8.88 -10.99 -1.13
N SER A 34 7.79 -10.28 -1.42
CA SER A 34 6.50 -10.47 -0.74
C SER A 34 5.92 -11.87 -0.98
N ALA A 35 6.24 -12.51 -2.11
CA ALA A 35 5.80 -13.86 -2.41
C ALA A 35 6.59 -14.93 -1.63
N GLU A 36 7.84 -14.66 -1.27
CA GLU A 36 8.66 -15.55 -0.42
C GLU A 36 8.42 -15.30 1.07
N ASP A 37 8.37 -14.04 1.52
CA ASP A 37 8.25 -13.66 2.95
C ASP A 37 6.79 -13.49 3.43
N GLY A 38 5.81 -13.47 2.52
CA GLY A 38 4.41 -13.20 2.87
C GLY A 38 4.16 -11.80 3.44
N CYS A 39 5.07 -10.87 3.21
CA CYS A 39 5.04 -9.50 3.74
C CYS A 39 4.96 -8.49 2.60
N VAL A 40 3.99 -7.57 2.67
CA VAL A 40 3.82 -6.50 1.68
C VAL A 40 4.43 -5.19 2.16
N THR A 41 4.76 -4.31 1.23
CA THR A 41 5.25 -2.96 1.58
C THR A 41 4.09 -1.96 1.52
N VAL A 42 3.79 -1.30 2.64
CA VAL A 42 2.80 -0.23 2.72
C VAL A 42 3.52 1.10 2.77
N ARG A 43 3.17 2.01 1.86
CA ARG A 43 3.65 3.39 1.82
C ARG A 43 2.55 4.35 2.25
N ASP A 44 2.88 5.21 3.20
CA ASP A 44 2.02 6.30 3.65
C ASP A 44 2.34 7.56 2.83
N ARG A 45 1.30 8.19 2.27
CA ARG A 45 1.43 9.36 1.41
C ARG A 45 1.83 10.62 2.18
N ASP A 46 1.22 10.85 3.34
CA ASP A 46 1.42 12.08 4.11
C ASP A 46 2.77 12.10 4.81
N SER A 47 3.20 10.95 5.35
CA SER A 47 4.51 10.82 6.00
C SER A 47 5.64 10.39 5.07
N MET A 48 5.31 9.94 3.85
CA MET A 48 6.26 9.33 2.89
C MET A 48 7.01 8.11 3.43
N GLN A 49 6.56 7.52 4.54
CA GLN A 49 7.18 6.34 5.15
C GLN A 49 6.78 5.06 4.42
N GLN A 50 7.68 4.08 4.41
CA GLN A 50 7.46 2.75 3.86
C GLN A 50 7.69 1.72 4.96
N GLU A 51 6.69 0.89 5.21
CA GLU A 51 6.72 -0.13 6.25
C GLU A 51 6.38 -1.49 5.63
N ARG A 52 7.13 -2.54 5.98
CA ARG A 52 6.78 -3.91 5.60
C ARG A 52 5.83 -4.48 6.64
N VAL A 53 4.67 -4.94 6.18
CA VAL A 53 3.60 -5.48 7.02
C VAL A 53 3.26 -6.88 6.51
N PRO A 54 3.12 -7.88 7.40
CA PRO A 54 2.64 -9.20 7.01
C PRO A 54 1.27 -9.11 6.34
N MET A 55 1.01 -9.91 5.31
CA MET A 55 -0.29 -9.93 4.63
C MET A 55 -1.45 -10.18 5.60
N ASP A 56 -1.24 -11.07 6.57
CA ASP A 56 -2.23 -11.41 7.59
C ASP A 56 -2.61 -10.22 8.47
N GLN A 57 -1.68 -9.29 8.69
CA GLN A 57 -1.88 -8.10 9.53
C GLN A 57 -2.20 -6.84 8.73
N LEU A 58 -2.08 -6.88 7.40
CA LEU A 58 -2.29 -5.74 6.52
C LEU A 58 -3.69 -5.14 6.68
N ALA A 59 -4.72 -5.99 6.75
CA ALA A 59 -6.10 -5.54 6.87
C ALA A 59 -6.33 -4.78 8.18
N ASP A 60 -5.82 -5.28 9.30
CA ASP A 60 -5.90 -4.64 10.61
C ASP A 60 -5.07 -3.35 10.67
N TYR A 61 -3.89 -3.37 10.07
CA TYR A 61 -3.00 -2.22 9.98
C TYR A 61 -3.67 -1.05 9.23
N ILE A 62 -4.29 -1.33 8.08
CA ILE A 62 -5.03 -0.33 7.32
C ILE A 62 -6.30 0.09 8.07
N ALA A 63 -7.01 -0.84 8.72
CA ALA A 63 -8.19 -0.53 9.53
C ALA A 63 -7.89 0.44 10.67
N ALA A 64 -6.77 0.24 11.37
CA ALA A 64 -6.35 1.09 12.48
C ALA A 64 -5.97 2.50 12.03
N ARG A 65 -5.47 2.65 10.80
CA ARG A 65 -5.01 3.93 10.24
C ARG A 65 -6.08 4.71 9.49
N ILE A 66 -7.09 4.04 8.94
CA ILE A 66 -8.22 4.65 8.22
C ILE A 66 -9.37 5.05 9.18
N GLN A 67 -9.16 5.10 10.50
CA GLN A 67 -10.18 5.62 11.42
C GLN A 67 -10.39 7.13 11.22
N PHE A 68 -11.56 7.47 10.67
CA PHE A 68 -12.13 8.82 10.67
C PHE A 68 -12.86 9.11 11.99
#